data_AF-A0A835N917-F1
#
_entry.id   AF-A0A835N917-F1
#
_cell.length_a   1.000
_cell.length_b   1.000
_cell.length_c   1.000
_cell.angle_alpha   90.00
_cell.angle_beta   90.00
_cell.angle_gamma   90.00
#
_symmetry.space_group_name_H-M   'P 1'
#
loop_
_entity.id
_entity.type
_entity.pdbx_description
1 polymer ?
#
loop_
_entity_poly.entity_id
_entity_poly.type
_entity_poly.pdbx_seq_one_letter_code
_entity_poly.pdbx_strand_id
1 'polypeptide(L)'
;MLCNALVAKVPTRGKSLLPTNLSIAIPEGTYARIAPRSGLTWKHSIDVGAGVIDTDYRGPVGVKVGDRIAQLIIEKIVTSNVMDVEDLDATVRGAGGFGSTGIGVSETNKEKYFEGTY
;
A
#
# COMPACT_ATOMS: atom_id res chain seq x y z
N MET A 1 -5.05 -4.73 14.50
CA MET A 1 -4.98 -3.25 14.58
C MET A 1 -3.76 -2.89 15.39
N LEU A 2 -2.94 -1.91 14.96
CA LEU A 2 -1.72 -1.53 15.67
C LEU A 2 -1.92 -0.22 16.44
N CYS A 3 -1.45 -0.21 17.68
CA CYS A 3 -1.42 0.97 18.55
C CYS A 3 0.04 1.36 18.82
N ASN A 4 0.29 2.64 19.02
CA ASN A 4 1.58 3.07 19.52
C ASN A 4 1.72 2.81 21.02
N ALA A 5 2.93 2.50 21.49
CA ALA A 5 3.22 2.30 22.90
C ALA A 5 3.37 3.61 23.71
N LEU A 6 3.42 4.78 23.06
CA LEU A 6 3.71 6.08 23.67
C LEU A 6 2.80 7.21 23.14
N VAL A 7 2.78 8.36 23.80
CA VAL A 7 2.22 9.60 23.20
C VAL A 7 3.26 10.18 22.25
N ALA A 8 2.88 10.49 21.01
CA ALA A 8 3.82 11.03 20.03
C ALA A 8 3.19 12.08 19.11
N LYS A 9 4.03 13.02 18.65
CA LYS A 9 3.66 14.09 17.72
C LYS A 9 4.44 13.92 16.43
N VAL A 10 3.75 13.93 15.28
CA VAL A 10 4.41 14.10 13.98
C VAL A 10 4.60 15.60 13.74
N PRO A 11 5.81 16.07 13.40
CA PRO A 11 5.97 17.43 12.91
C PRO A 11 5.23 17.62 11.57
N THR A 12 4.67 18.81 11.36
CA THR A 12 4.00 19.17 10.10
C THR A 12 4.95 18.96 8.92
N ARG A 13 4.46 18.30 7.85
CA ARG A 13 5.26 17.89 6.68
C ARG A 13 6.48 17.02 7.04
N GLY A 14 6.45 16.37 8.19
CA GLY A 14 7.52 15.54 8.69
C GLY A 14 7.15 14.06 8.77
N LYS A 15 8.09 13.27 9.29
CA LYS A 15 7.95 11.83 9.54
C LYS A 15 8.38 11.53 10.96
N SER A 16 7.76 10.54 11.58
CA SER A 16 8.17 10.04 12.89
C SER A 16 8.02 8.52 12.91
N LEU A 17 9.02 7.83 13.45
CA LEU A 17 8.99 6.39 13.64
C LEU A 17 8.51 6.12 15.07
N LEU A 18 7.41 5.38 15.20
CA LEU A 18 6.87 5.02 16.50
C LEU A 18 6.97 3.53 16.77
N PRO A 19 7.57 3.14 17.89
CA PRO A 19 7.64 1.74 18.26
C PRO A 19 6.27 1.24 18.75
N THR A 20 5.78 0.13 18.19
CA THR A 20 4.62 -0.55 18.78
C THR A 20 5.00 -1.38 20.01
N ASN A 21 6.31 -1.64 20.21
CA ASN A 21 6.84 -2.62 21.16
C ASN A 21 6.27 -4.04 20.98
N LEU A 22 5.71 -4.34 19.81
CA LEU A 22 5.26 -5.67 19.44
C LEU A 22 6.29 -6.30 18.51
N SER A 23 6.59 -7.58 18.73
CA SER A 23 7.27 -8.43 17.77
C SER A 23 6.26 -9.44 17.25
N ILE A 24 6.37 -9.83 15.98
CA ILE A 24 5.43 -10.75 15.35
C ILE A 24 6.18 -11.91 14.70
N ALA A 25 5.54 -13.06 14.65
CA ALA A 25 5.88 -14.15 13.76
C ALA A 25 4.68 -14.37 12.84
N ILE A 26 4.93 -14.49 11.55
CA ILE A 26 3.90 -14.64 10.51
C ILE A 26 4.17 -15.92 9.71
N PRO A 27 3.14 -16.49 9.05
CA PRO A 27 3.31 -17.71 8.27
C PRO A 27 4.27 -17.53 7.09
N GLU A 28 4.98 -18.60 6.72
CA GLU A 28 5.76 -18.62 5.48
C GLU A 28 4.88 -18.40 4.24
N GLY A 29 5.50 -17.87 3.18
CA GLY A 29 4.79 -17.46 1.96
C GLY A 29 3.93 -16.19 2.15
N THR A 30 4.18 -15.43 3.22
CA THR A 30 3.51 -14.15 3.46
C THR A 30 4.50 -13.03 3.80
N TYR A 31 4.00 -11.80 3.85
CA TYR A 31 4.64 -10.71 4.58
C TYR A 31 3.57 -9.91 5.31
N ALA A 32 3.95 -9.21 6.38
CA ALA A 32 3.04 -8.32 7.08
C ALA A 32 3.17 -6.91 6.53
N ARG A 33 2.09 -6.39 5.94
CA ARG A 33 1.99 -5.01 5.49
C ARG A 33 1.38 -4.11 6.55
N ILE A 34 2.08 -3.05 6.92
CA ILE A 34 1.53 -1.94 7.68
C ILE A 34 0.83 -1.00 6.70
N ALA A 35 -0.49 -0.90 6.81
CA ALA A 35 -1.33 -0.10 5.92
C ALA A 35 -1.97 1.09 6.66
N PRO A 36 -2.19 2.23 5.97
CA PRO A 36 -2.89 3.36 6.56
C PRO A 36 -4.37 3.04 6.80
N ARG A 37 -4.99 3.79 7.72
CA ARG A 37 -6.44 3.81 7.92
C ARG A 37 -7.04 5.02 7.22
N SER A 38 -8.05 4.80 6.38
CA SER A 38 -8.68 5.84 5.54
C SER A 38 -9.11 7.09 6.33
N GLY A 39 -9.67 6.91 7.53
CA GLY A 39 -10.11 8.03 8.36
C GLY A 39 -8.98 8.96 8.80
N LEU A 40 -7.78 8.43 9.06
CA LEU A 40 -6.63 9.21 9.50
C LEU A 40 -5.95 9.92 8.32
N THR A 41 -5.91 9.24 7.17
CA THR A 41 -5.44 9.81 5.91
C THR A 41 -6.30 10.97 5.46
N TRP A 42 -7.64 10.83 5.51
CA TRP A 42 -8.57 11.89 5.11
C TRP A 42 -8.60 13.06 6.09
N LYS A 43 -8.71 12.80 7.40
CA LYS A 43 -8.94 13.85 8.40
C LYS A 43 -7.67 14.56 8.87
N HIS A 44 -6.52 13.89 8.80
CA HIS A 44 -5.28 14.37 9.41
C HIS A 44 -4.07 14.32 8.48
N SER A 45 -4.26 13.96 7.21
CA SER A 45 -3.17 13.81 6.23
C SER A 45 -2.04 12.89 6.72
N ILE A 46 -2.40 11.87 7.50
CA ILE A 46 -1.45 10.88 8.01
C ILE A 46 -1.43 9.68 7.07
N ASP A 47 -0.23 9.32 6.64
CA ASP A 47 0.03 8.16 5.80
C ASP A 47 1.11 7.26 6.41
N VAL A 48 1.11 6.00 6.00
CA VAL A 48 2.11 5.01 6.39
C VAL A 48 3.11 4.86 5.26
N GLY A 49 4.34 5.30 5.52
CA GLY A 49 5.48 4.97 4.66
C GLY A 49 6.25 3.78 5.23
N ALA A 50 7.06 3.12 4.38
CA ALA A 50 7.57 1.78 4.64
C ALA A 50 6.41 0.81 4.92
N GLY A 51 6.64 -0.24 5.71
CA GLY A 51 5.57 -1.14 6.16
C GLY A 51 5.61 -2.53 5.57
N VAL A 52 6.70 -2.95 4.93
CA VAL A 52 6.96 -4.37 4.66
C VAL A 52 7.67 -4.93 5.90
N ILE A 53 7.07 -5.94 6.54
CA ILE A 53 7.68 -6.72 7.61
C ILE A 53 7.89 -8.13 7.09
N ASP A 54 9.16 -8.53 7.00
CA ASP A 54 9.57 -9.83 6.48
C ASP A 54 9.17 -10.97 7.41
N THR A 55 8.99 -12.17 6.85
CA THR A 55 8.57 -13.36 7.61
C THR A 55 9.58 -13.79 8.66
N ASP A 56 10.87 -13.55 8.44
CA ASP A 56 11.98 -13.87 9.34
C ASP A 56 12.29 -12.75 10.35
N TYR A 57 11.64 -11.58 10.24
CA TYR A 57 11.85 -10.50 11.19
C TYR A 57 11.28 -10.83 12.57
N ARG A 58 12.10 -10.63 13.62
CA ARG A 58 11.72 -10.86 15.03
C ARG A 58 11.93 -9.65 15.94
N GLY A 59 12.29 -8.51 15.36
CA GLY A 59 12.46 -7.27 16.10
C GLY A 59 11.13 -6.54 16.37
N PRO A 60 11.20 -5.39 17.05
CA PRO A 60 10.03 -4.56 17.33
C PRO A 60 9.50 -3.89 16.07
N VAL A 61 8.20 -4.07 15.81
CA VAL A 61 7.49 -3.45 14.69
C VAL A 61 7.27 -1.96 14.98
N GLY A 62 7.63 -1.11 14.02
CA GLY A 62 7.41 0.34 14.07
C GLY A 62 6.29 0.80 13.14
N VAL A 63 5.52 1.81 13.54
CA VAL A 63 4.44 2.46 12.78
C VAL A 63 4.63 3.98 12.72
N LYS A 64 3.98 4.67 11.76
CA LYS A 64 3.82 6.15 11.74
C LYS A 64 2.49 6.56 12.40
N VAL A 65 2.38 7.75 13.02
CA VAL A 65 1.95 8.05 14.42
C VAL A 65 0.47 8.12 14.90
N GLY A 66 0.18 7.78 16.19
CA GLY A 66 -1.06 8.08 17.01
C GLY A 66 -1.96 6.90 17.51
N ASP A 67 -3.16 7.16 18.06
CA ASP A 67 -4.20 6.14 18.41
C ASP A 67 -4.52 5.20 17.25
N ARG A 68 -4.66 3.87 17.44
CA ARG A 68 -5.26 2.94 16.45
C ARG A 68 -4.98 3.35 14.99
N ILE A 69 -3.71 3.48 14.62
CA ILE A 69 -3.25 4.33 13.50
C ILE A 69 -3.01 3.62 12.19
N ALA A 70 -2.63 2.37 12.32
CA ALA A 70 -2.32 1.52 11.20
C ALA A 70 -3.02 0.19 11.41
N GLN A 71 -3.17 -0.51 10.31
CA GLN A 71 -3.62 -1.88 10.31
C GLN A 71 -2.51 -2.75 9.74
N LEU A 72 -2.38 -3.94 10.32
CA LEU A 72 -1.47 -4.95 9.83
C LEU A 72 -2.28 -5.91 8.96
N ILE A 73 -1.83 -6.11 7.73
CA ILE A 73 -2.44 -7.00 6.75
C ILE A 73 -1.42 -8.08 6.43
N ILE A 74 -1.78 -9.35 6.57
CA ILE A 74 -0.93 -10.46 6.14
C ILE A 74 -1.19 -10.70 4.66
N GLU A 75 -0.21 -10.44 3.82
CA GLU A 75 -0.31 -10.58 2.38
C GLU A 75 0.43 -11.82 1.91
N LYS A 76 -0.24 -12.62 1.08
CA LYS A 76 0.37 -13.78 0.43
C LYS A 76 1.33 -13.31 -0.66
N ILE A 77 2.48 -13.95 -0.73
CA ILE A 77 3.51 -13.70 -1.73
C ILE A 77 4.02 -15.01 -2.32
N VAL A 78 4.70 -14.87 -3.45
CA VAL A 78 5.48 -15.93 -4.06
C VAL A 78 6.93 -15.46 -4.10
N THR A 79 7.83 -16.21 -3.48
CA THR A 79 9.28 -15.96 -3.47
C THR A 79 9.98 -16.88 -4.45
N SER A 80 9.77 -16.64 -5.74
CA SER A 80 10.40 -17.42 -6.83
C SER A 80 11.85 -17.00 -7.04
N ASN A 81 12.67 -17.92 -7.56
CA ASN A 81 14.01 -17.59 -8.04
C ASN A 81 13.93 -16.62 -9.22
N VAL A 82 14.82 -15.62 -9.22
CA VAL A 82 14.99 -14.73 -10.37
C VAL A 82 15.74 -15.48 -11.46
N MET A 83 15.28 -15.35 -12.71
CA MET A 83 15.91 -15.94 -13.89
C MET A 83 16.20 -14.83 -14.90
N ASP A 84 17.48 -14.67 -15.23
CA ASP A 84 17.91 -13.74 -16.26
C ASP A 84 17.64 -14.32 -17.66
N VAL A 85 17.12 -13.49 -18.56
CA VAL A 85 16.78 -13.84 -19.95
C VAL A 85 17.17 -12.69 -20.88
N GLU A 86 17.43 -13.00 -22.15
CA GLU A 86 17.76 -11.97 -23.16
C GLU A 86 16.56 -11.07 -23.47
N ASP A 87 15.36 -11.64 -23.59
CA ASP A 87 14.12 -10.94 -23.90
C ASP A 87 12.91 -11.53 -23.16
N LEU A 88 11.88 -10.70 -22.94
CA LEU A 88 10.58 -11.09 -22.39
C LEU A 88 9.52 -11.27 -23.50
N ASP A 89 8.46 -12.02 -23.21
CA ASP A 89 7.34 -12.21 -24.13
C ASP A 89 6.52 -10.93 -24.35
N ALA A 90 6.00 -10.77 -25.57
CA ALA A 90 5.16 -9.64 -25.91
C ALA A 90 3.76 -9.78 -25.28
N THR A 91 3.27 -8.70 -24.65
CA THR A 91 1.92 -8.63 -24.10
C THR A 91 1.11 -7.50 -24.74
N VAL A 92 -0.22 -7.58 -24.67
CA VAL A 92 -1.12 -6.49 -25.13
C VAL A 92 -0.79 -5.15 -24.47
N ARG A 93 -0.31 -5.16 -23.22
CA ARG A 93 0.07 -3.93 -22.51
C ARG A 93 1.43 -3.38 -22.96
N GLY A 94 2.38 -4.25 -23.31
CA GLY A 94 3.74 -3.87 -23.70
C GLY A 94 4.39 -2.90 -22.70
N ALA A 95 4.98 -1.81 -23.20
CA ALA A 95 5.59 -0.75 -22.40
C ALA A 95 4.59 0.28 -21.81
N GLY A 96 3.28 0.05 -21.93
CA GLY A 96 2.25 0.99 -21.47
C GLY A 96 2.19 1.12 -19.93
N GLY A 97 2.41 2.32 -19.41
CA GLY A 97 2.29 2.66 -17.98
C GLY A 97 1.98 4.14 -17.76
N PHE A 98 1.96 4.60 -16.50
CA PHE A 98 1.85 6.02 -16.16
C PHE A 98 0.63 6.74 -16.75
N GLY A 99 -0.53 6.09 -16.76
CA GLY A 99 -1.75 6.66 -17.34
C GLY A 99 -1.90 6.44 -18.85
N SER A 100 -1.20 5.46 -19.43
CA SER A 100 -1.30 5.09 -20.85
C SER A 100 -2.71 4.74 -21.35
N THR A 101 -3.65 4.47 -20.44
CA THR A 101 -5.06 4.19 -20.76
C THR A 101 -5.93 5.46 -20.84
N GLY A 102 -5.36 6.66 -20.62
CA GLY A 102 -6.09 7.92 -20.61
C GLY A 102 -6.98 8.12 -19.38
N ILE A 103 -7.64 9.28 -19.32
CA ILE A 103 -8.45 9.75 -18.18
C ILE A 103 -9.94 9.87 -18.54
N GLY A 104 -10.38 9.30 -19.66
CA GLY A 104 -11.76 9.39 -20.11
C GLY A 104 -12.10 8.40 -21.22
N VAL A 105 -13.38 8.05 -21.30
CA VAL A 105 -13.96 7.23 -22.38
C VAL A 105 -13.65 7.91 -23.71
N SER A 106 -13.10 7.16 -24.68
CA SER A 106 -12.81 7.68 -26.01
C SER A 106 -14.06 8.28 -26.65
N GLU A 107 -13.91 9.39 -27.38
CA GLU A 107 -15.01 10.15 -27.99
C GLU A 107 -15.87 9.35 -28.99
N THR A 108 -15.45 8.13 -29.32
CA THR A 108 -16.16 7.16 -30.16
C THR A 108 -17.46 6.59 -29.56
N ASN A 109 -17.81 6.89 -28.29
CA ASN A 109 -19.05 6.41 -27.66
C ASN A 109 -20.01 7.51 -27.17
N LYS A 110 -19.82 8.78 -27.55
CA LYS A 110 -20.69 9.88 -27.11
C LYS A 110 -22.13 9.80 -27.66
N GLU A 111 -22.38 9.09 -28.78
CA GLU A 111 -23.72 9.02 -29.39
C GLU A 111 -24.70 8.05 -28.71
N LYS A 112 -24.28 7.21 -27.75
CA LYS A 112 -25.19 6.28 -27.05
C LYS A 112 -25.66 6.71 -25.66
N TYR A 113 -25.16 7.83 -25.14
CA TYR A 113 -25.46 8.26 -23.76
C TYR A 113 -26.38 9.49 -23.66
N PHE A 114 -26.82 10.08 -24.77
CA PHE A 114 -27.71 11.26 -24.77
C PHE A 114 -29.13 11.01 -25.31
N GLU A 115 -29.48 9.81 -25.77
CA GLU A 115 -30.87 9.40 -26.00
C GLU A 115 -31.38 8.58 -24.81
N GLY A 116 -31.66 9.24 -23.70
CA GLY A 116 -32.18 8.53 -22.53
C GLY A 116 -32.29 9.35 -21.26
N THR A 117 -32.92 10.53 -21.31
CA THR A 117 -33.45 11.17 -20.10
C THR A 117 -34.63 12.09 -20.40
N TYR A 118 -35.78 11.67 -19.84
CA TYR A 118 -37.04 12.37 -19.55
C TYR A 118 -37.87 12.97 -20.70
#